data_AF-A0AAJ4A2T2-F1
#
_entry.id   AF-A0AAJ4A2T2-F1
#
_cell.length_a   1.000
_cell.length_b   1.000
_cell.length_c   1.000
_cell.angle_alpha   90.00
_cell.angle_beta   90.00
_cell.angle_gamma   90.00
#
_symmetry.space_group_name_H-M   'P 1'
#
loop_
_entity.id
_entity.type
_entity.pdbx_description
1 polymer ?
#
loop_
_entity_poly.entity_id
_entity_poly.type
_entity_poly.pdbx_seq_one_letter_code
_entity_poly.pdbx_strand_id
1 'polypeptide(L)'
;MNLFLKFFTLVFFLFFSSQLSAQNSVSETTDKSLEKPLVERYILDELKDLRVETIKLKADVEKRLSRAEIEQTDRAARYITDTIGNVFYLIAAATSILIFAGWNSLRDIRSKTEKIVEERIDTITKKYNTQLEALQNTLSQQSKKILDNQNKIYNTQYIHSLWMRSNLETNPQSRIDIYDEILKINDNDAEVYAYKADAVLDMDEYEWALSLSNKAIEIDPQYGYAYWQRACANAVLGNKHQAIEDLQTAVENSPQLKDEINNEKLFENIKESEEFKKVVALFN
;
A
#
# COMPACT_ATOMS: atom_id res chain seq x y z
N MET A 1 43.90 -55.30 -36.73
CA MET A 1 43.15 -55.03 -37.97
C MET A 1 43.82 -53.85 -38.65
N ASN A 2 44.92 -54.11 -39.36
CA ASN A 2 45.03 -54.13 -40.84
C ASN A 2 45.55 -52.76 -41.33
N LEU A 3 46.75 -52.60 -41.91
CA LEU A 3 47.69 -53.53 -42.55
C LEU A 3 47.06 -54.34 -43.70
N PHE A 4 47.52 -54.10 -44.93
CA PHE A 4 46.83 -54.48 -46.18
C PHE A 4 45.46 -53.76 -46.32
N LEU A 5 44.90 -53.57 -47.51
CA LEU A 5 45.06 -54.26 -48.79
C LEU A 5 44.96 -53.18 -49.90
N LYS A 6 46.06 -52.79 -50.55
CA LYS A 6 46.51 -53.23 -51.90
C LYS A 6 45.96 -52.41 -53.08
N PHE A 7 46.87 -52.23 -54.06
CA PHE A 7 46.61 -52.32 -55.52
C PHE A 7 45.80 -51.17 -56.15
N PHE A 8 45.82 -50.94 -57.47
CA PHE A 8 46.56 -51.59 -58.58
C PHE A 8 46.99 -50.45 -59.54
N THR A 9 48.28 -50.28 -59.88
CA THR A 9 48.91 -50.59 -61.20
C THR A 9 48.32 -49.81 -62.39
N LEU A 10 48.71 -49.93 -63.66
CA LEU A 10 49.77 -50.67 -64.40
C LEU A 10 50.29 -49.67 -65.47
N VAL A 11 51.56 -49.30 -65.59
CA VAL A 11 52.77 -50.03 -66.07
C VAL A 11 52.61 -50.58 -67.52
N PHE A 12 53.74 -50.74 -68.24
CA PHE A 12 53.92 -51.23 -69.64
C PHE A 12 53.69 -50.16 -70.74
N PHE A 13 54.46 -50.09 -71.85
CA PHE A 13 55.66 -50.84 -72.33
C PHE A 13 56.86 -49.86 -72.43
N LEU A 14 58.11 -50.13 -72.02
CA LEU A 14 59.13 -51.10 -72.49
C LEU A 14 59.63 -50.87 -73.94
N PHE A 15 60.91 -50.50 -74.10
CA PHE A 15 61.95 -51.02 -75.02
C PHE A 15 63.29 -50.36 -74.58
N PHE A 16 64.40 -51.05 -74.25
CA PHE A 16 65.36 -51.79 -75.09
C PHE A 16 66.01 -50.94 -76.22
N SER A 17 67.34 -50.89 -76.42
CA SER A 17 68.47 -51.42 -75.62
C SER A 17 69.86 -50.92 -76.08
N SER A 18 70.87 -51.10 -75.20
CA SER A 18 72.27 -51.51 -75.48
C SER A 18 73.21 -50.72 -76.41
N GLN A 19 74.40 -50.40 -75.85
CA GLN A 19 75.72 -50.16 -76.52
C GLN A 19 75.83 -48.89 -77.39
N LEU A 20 76.95 -48.13 -77.39
CA LEU A 20 78.38 -48.49 -77.30
C LEU A 20 79.09 -47.56 -76.26
N SER A 21 80.04 -48.02 -75.43
CA SER A 21 81.52 -48.01 -75.64
C SER A 21 82.08 -46.74 -76.33
N ALA A 22 83.18 -46.12 -75.89
CA ALA A 22 84.11 -46.45 -74.78
C ALA A 22 84.94 -45.21 -74.37
N GLN A 23 85.75 -45.33 -73.30
CA GLN A 23 87.13 -44.83 -73.29
C GLN A 23 87.95 -45.64 -72.27
N ASN A 24 89.09 -46.19 -72.69
CA ASN A 24 89.97 -47.00 -71.84
C ASN A 24 90.96 -46.15 -71.05
N SER A 25 91.52 -46.72 -69.98
CA SER A 25 92.71 -46.23 -69.31
C SER A 25 93.97 -46.99 -69.77
N VAL A 26 94.98 -46.26 -70.29
CA VAL A 26 96.44 -46.50 -70.09
C VAL A 26 97.01 -47.78 -70.79
N SER A 27 98.17 -47.81 -71.47
CA SER A 27 99.28 -46.85 -71.72
C SER A 27 100.11 -47.25 -72.96
N GLU A 28 100.89 -46.29 -73.51
CA GLU A 28 102.21 -46.47 -74.18
C GLU A 28 102.30 -47.37 -75.46
N THR A 29 102.91 -47.00 -76.60
CA THR A 29 103.78 -45.91 -77.12
C THR A 29 103.49 -45.75 -78.66
N THR A 30 104.06 -44.95 -79.58
CA THR A 30 104.98 -43.77 -79.75
C THR A 30 104.72 -43.25 -81.22
N ASP A 31 105.20 -42.16 -81.83
CA ASP A 31 106.03 -40.97 -81.52
C ASP A 31 105.75 -39.89 -82.63
N LYS A 32 106.01 -38.60 -82.33
CA LYS A 32 106.26 -37.44 -83.24
C LYS A 32 105.28 -36.96 -84.35
N SER A 33 105.26 -35.61 -84.43
CA SER A 33 105.02 -34.72 -85.59
C SER A 33 103.56 -34.42 -86.00
N LEU A 34 102.78 -33.50 -85.40
CA LEU A 34 102.88 -32.03 -85.11
C LEU A 34 102.57 -31.04 -86.26
N GLU A 35 101.34 -30.46 -86.26
CA GLU A 35 101.07 -29.06 -86.67
C GLU A 35 99.67 -28.55 -86.19
N LYS A 36 99.55 -27.22 -85.91
CA LYS A 36 98.32 -26.38 -85.73
C LYS A 36 97.29 -26.63 -84.58
N PRO A 37 97.13 -25.64 -83.65
CA PRO A 37 95.97 -25.58 -82.73
C PRO A 37 95.45 -24.14 -82.40
N LEU A 38 95.02 -23.32 -83.37
CA LEU A 38 94.59 -21.92 -83.10
C LEU A 38 93.07 -21.67 -83.03
N VAL A 39 92.24 -22.48 -83.69
CA VAL A 39 90.79 -22.20 -83.85
C VAL A 39 89.98 -22.46 -82.57
N GLU A 40 90.38 -23.46 -81.78
CA GLU A 40 89.67 -23.89 -80.57
C GLU A 40 89.51 -22.77 -79.54
N ARG A 41 90.53 -21.90 -79.42
CA ARG A 41 90.53 -20.80 -78.46
C ARG A 41 89.46 -19.75 -78.74
N TYR A 42 89.23 -19.40 -80.02
CA TYR A 42 88.21 -18.42 -80.39
C TYR A 42 86.80 -18.90 -80.02
N ILE A 43 86.50 -20.16 -80.33
CA ILE A 43 85.21 -20.79 -80.02
C ILE A 43 84.98 -20.86 -78.50
N LEU A 44 86.04 -21.11 -77.71
CA LEU A 44 85.96 -21.12 -76.25
C LEU A 44 85.68 -19.74 -75.65
N ASP A 45 86.22 -18.65 -76.20
CA ASP A 45 85.96 -17.30 -75.71
C ASP A 45 84.54 -16.81 -76.10
N GLU A 46 84.03 -17.06 -77.32
CA GLU A 46 82.61 -16.78 -77.66
C GLU A 46 81.62 -17.59 -76.80
N LEU A 47 81.89 -18.89 -76.57
CA LEU A 47 81.05 -19.72 -75.68
C LEU A 47 81.08 -19.26 -74.22
N LYS A 48 82.17 -18.60 -73.80
CA LYS A 48 82.32 -18.02 -72.47
C LYS A 48 81.54 -16.71 -72.36
N ASP A 49 81.57 -15.85 -73.37
CA ASP A 49 80.79 -14.61 -73.38
C ASP A 49 79.28 -14.89 -73.50
N LEU A 50 78.87 -15.88 -74.31
CA LEU A 50 77.49 -16.40 -74.32
C LEU A 50 77.05 -16.95 -72.95
N ARG A 51 77.95 -17.59 -72.19
CA ARG A 51 77.66 -18.00 -70.79
C ARG A 51 77.51 -16.79 -69.87
N VAL A 52 78.37 -15.78 -69.99
CA VAL A 52 78.26 -14.54 -69.18
C VAL A 52 76.96 -13.80 -69.49
N GLU A 53 76.57 -13.71 -70.77
CA GLU A 53 75.33 -13.07 -71.19
C GLU A 53 74.10 -13.87 -70.72
N THR A 54 74.07 -15.19 -70.89
CA THR A 54 72.93 -16.02 -70.41
C THR A 54 72.81 -16.03 -68.89
N ILE A 55 73.93 -16.00 -68.14
CA ILE A 55 73.92 -15.81 -66.67
C ILE A 55 73.35 -14.44 -66.31
N LYS A 56 73.78 -13.37 -67.00
CA LYS A 56 73.31 -11.99 -66.77
C LYS A 56 71.83 -11.84 -67.10
N LEU A 57 71.38 -12.39 -68.24
CA LEU A 57 69.98 -12.40 -68.66
C LEU A 57 69.12 -13.17 -67.66
N LYS A 58 69.58 -14.34 -67.19
CA LYS A 58 68.90 -15.08 -66.13
C LYS A 58 68.78 -14.25 -64.85
N ALA A 59 69.85 -13.62 -64.39
CA ALA A 59 69.84 -12.77 -63.20
C ALA A 59 68.92 -11.55 -63.33
N ASP A 60 68.85 -10.88 -64.50
CA ASP A 60 67.91 -9.78 -64.72
C ASP A 60 66.45 -10.26 -64.87
N VAL A 61 66.20 -11.44 -65.43
CA VAL A 61 64.87 -12.07 -65.46
C VAL A 61 64.42 -12.45 -64.04
N GLU A 62 65.27 -13.09 -63.26
CA GLU A 62 65.04 -13.48 -61.86
C GLU A 62 64.75 -12.25 -60.97
N LYS A 63 65.53 -11.18 -61.16
CA LYS A 63 65.34 -9.87 -60.50
C LYS A 63 64.07 -9.14 -60.94
N ARG A 64 63.62 -9.30 -62.20
CA ARG A 64 62.33 -8.76 -62.67
C ARG A 64 61.15 -9.57 -62.13
N LEU A 65 61.26 -10.89 -62.13
CA LEU A 65 60.25 -11.81 -61.60
C LEU A 65 60.02 -11.55 -60.10
N SER A 66 61.09 -11.55 -59.31
CA SER A 66 61.04 -11.23 -57.88
C SER A 66 60.44 -9.84 -57.61
N ARG A 67 60.77 -8.82 -58.42
CA ARG A 67 60.15 -7.48 -58.30
C ARG A 67 58.65 -7.49 -58.63
N ALA A 68 58.23 -8.20 -59.67
CA ALA A 68 56.82 -8.31 -60.04
C ALA A 68 56.01 -9.10 -58.99
N GLU A 69 56.62 -10.13 -58.39
CA GLU A 69 56.06 -10.91 -57.29
C GLU A 69 55.93 -10.08 -56.00
N ILE A 70 56.95 -9.29 -55.65
CA ILE A 70 56.89 -8.31 -54.55
C ILE A 70 55.79 -7.27 -54.80
N GLU A 71 55.68 -6.73 -56.02
CA GLU A 71 54.63 -5.75 -56.33
C GLU A 71 53.23 -6.38 -56.32
N GLN A 72 53.08 -7.61 -56.77
CA GLN A 72 51.81 -8.35 -56.73
C GLN A 72 51.40 -8.68 -55.29
N THR A 73 52.34 -9.14 -54.46
CA THR A 73 52.08 -9.46 -53.04
C THR A 73 51.81 -8.20 -52.23
N ASP A 74 52.48 -7.08 -52.48
CA ASP A 74 52.21 -5.79 -51.84
C ASP A 74 50.86 -5.18 -52.26
N ARG A 75 50.46 -5.30 -53.53
CA ARG A 75 49.08 -4.95 -53.97
C ARG A 75 48.03 -5.85 -53.31
N ALA A 76 48.29 -7.15 -53.19
CA ALA A 76 47.39 -8.09 -52.51
C ALA A 76 47.29 -7.82 -51.00
N ALA A 77 48.41 -7.52 -50.34
CA ALA A 77 48.46 -7.15 -48.93
C ALA A 77 47.65 -5.86 -48.68
N ARG A 78 47.86 -4.81 -49.48
CA ARG A 78 47.07 -3.57 -49.39
C ARG A 78 45.58 -3.83 -49.59
N TYR A 79 45.18 -4.58 -50.63
CA TYR A 79 43.77 -4.95 -50.84
C TYR A 79 43.17 -5.72 -49.65
N ILE A 80 43.93 -6.63 -49.03
CA ILE A 80 43.51 -7.37 -47.82
C ILE A 80 43.34 -6.41 -46.64
N THR A 81 44.31 -5.51 -46.40
CA THR A 81 44.24 -4.50 -45.33
C THR A 81 43.05 -3.55 -45.52
N ASP A 82 42.83 -3.04 -46.72
CA ASP A 82 41.72 -2.14 -47.04
C ASP A 82 40.36 -2.85 -46.90
N THR A 83 40.25 -4.10 -47.36
CA THR A 83 39.03 -4.91 -47.23
C THR A 83 38.73 -5.22 -45.75
N ILE A 84 39.74 -5.60 -44.97
CA ILE A 84 39.62 -5.85 -43.53
C ILE A 84 39.22 -4.56 -42.80
N GLY A 85 39.85 -3.41 -43.13
CA GLY A 85 39.50 -2.10 -42.58
C GLY A 85 38.05 -1.71 -42.87
N ASN A 86 37.61 -1.87 -44.11
CA ASN A 86 36.21 -1.61 -44.51
C ASN A 86 35.21 -2.51 -43.77
N VAL A 87 35.53 -3.81 -43.59
CA VAL A 87 34.70 -4.72 -42.77
C VAL A 87 34.66 -4.29 -41.30
N PHE A 88 35.79 -3.87 -40.72
CA PHE A 88 35.81 -3.31 -39.37
C PHE A 88 34.98 -2.02 -39.25
N TYR A 89 35.02 -1.12 -40.23
CA TYR A 89 34.18 0.08 -40.23
C TYR A 89 32.69 -0.25 -40.34
N LEU A 90 32.29 -1.25 -41.15
CA LEU A 90 30.91 -1.72 -41.23
C LEU A 90 30.43 -2.34 -39.90
N ILE A 91 31.27 -3.14 -39.25
CA ILE A 91 30.97 -3.71 -37.91
C ILE A 91 30.88 -2.59 -36.85
N ALA A 92 31.78 -1.61 -36.88
CA ALA A 92 31.77 -0.46 -35.97
C ALA A 92 30.51 0.42 -36.17
N ALA A 93 30.07 0.62 -37.41
CA ALA A 93 28.81 1.32 -37.70
C ALA A 93 27.60 0.53 -37.18
N ALA A 94 27.52 -0.77 -37.46
CA ALA A 94 26.43 -1.62 -37.00
C ALA A 94 26.34 -1.71 -35.47
N THR A 95 27.47 -1.87 -34.77
CA THR A 95 27.52 -1.88 -33.31
C THR A 95 27.16 -0.52 -32.71
N SER A 96 27.60 0.59 -33.32
CA SER A 96 27.20 1.94 -32.89
C SER A 96 25.68 2.16 -32.98
N ILE A 97 25.05 1.71 -34.07
CA ILE A 97 23.60 1.76 -34.27
C ILE A 97 22.87 0.89 -33.22
N LEU A 98 23.36 -0.33 -32.97
CA LEU A 98 22.77 -1.23 -31.96
C LEU A 98 22.90 -0.67 -30.54
N ILE A 99 24.04 -0.07 -30.18
CA ILE A 99 24.24 0.59 -28.88
C ILE A 99 23.29 1.78 -28.72
N PHE A 100 23.14 2.62 -29.76
CA PHE A 100 22.24 3.77 -29.73
C PHE A 100 20.76 3.35 -29.62
N ALA A 101 20.33 2.32 -30.36
CA ALA A 101 18.99 1.77 -30.26
C ALA A 101 18.72 1.12 -28.89
N GLY A 102 19.69 0.34 -28.38
CA GLY A 102 19.62 -0.30 -27.07
C GLY A 102 19.55 0.69 -25.92
N TRP A 103 20.36 1.75 -25.96
CA TRP A 103 20.34 2.83 -24.96
C TRP A 103 19.00 3.56 -24.91
N ASN A 104 18.42 3.88 -26.08
CA ASN A 104 17.09 4.49 -26.14
C ASN A 104 16.02 3.54 -25.58
N SER A 105 16.03 2.26 -25.94
CA SER A 105 15.11 1.26 -25.40
C SER A 105 15.21 1.11 -23.87
N LEU A 106 16.43 1.03 -23.34
CA LEU A 106 16.68 0.95 -21.88
C LEU A 106 16.18 2.20 -21.15
N ARG A 107 16.38 3.39 -21.71
CA ARG A 107 15.87 4.65 -21.18
C ARG A 107 14.34 4.69 -21.19
N ASP A 108 13.72 4.26 -22.29
CA ASP A 108 12.27 4.19 -22.42
C ASP A 108 11.65 3.22 -21.42
N ILE A 109 12.22 2.01 -21.28
CA ILE A 109 11.81 1.00 -20.29
C ILE A 109 11.91 1.59 -18.88
N ARG A 110 13.06 2.17 -18.51
CA ARG A 110 13.24 2.82 -17.20
C ARG A 110 12.17 3.87 -16.95
N SER A 111 11.93 4.79 -17.89
CA SER A 111 10.93 5.86 -17.73
C SER A 111 9.50 5.36 -17.61
N LYS A 112 9.16 4.23 -18.24
CA LYS A 112 7.85 3.57 -18.13
C LYS A 112 7.72 2.87 -16.77
N THR A 113 8.74 2.14 -16.32
CA THR A 113 8.77 1.52 -14.99
C THR A 113 8.69 2.57 -13.89
N GLU A 114 9.44 3.67 -14.01
CA GLU A 114 9.46 4.79 -13.07
C GLU A 114 8.06 5.41 -12.92
N LYS A 115 7.37 5.69 -14.03
CA LYS A 115 5.97 6.16 -14.03
C LYS A 115 4.96 5.16 -13.46
N ILE A 116 5.08 3.87 -13.79
CA ILE A 116 4.19 2.82 -13.25
C ILE A 116 4.40 2.68 -11.73
N VAL A 117 5.64 2.78 -11.26
CA VAL A 117 5.96 2.76 -9.82
C VAL A 117 5.42 4.01 -9.13
N GLU A 118 5.58 5.19 -9.73
CA GLU A 118 5.02 6.46 -9.23
C GLU A 118 3.49 6.41 -9.12
N GLU A 119 2.77 5.98 -10.17
CA GLU A 119 1.31 5.83 -10.17
C GLU A 119 0.84 4.79 -9.13
N ARG A 120 1.56 3.68 -8.98
CA ARG A 120 1.26 2.67 -7.96
C ARG A 120 1.53 3.18 -6.54
N ILE A 121 2.60 3.93 -6.32
CA ILE A 121 2.89 4.55 -5.01
C ILE A 121 1.82 5.60 -4.70
N ASP A 122 1.49 6.50 -5.62
CA ASP A 122 0.44 7.52 -5.45
C ASP A 122 -0.93 6.91 -5.12
N THR A 123 -1.38 5.91 -5.89
CA THR A 123 -2.67 5.24 -5.65
C THR A 123 -2.70 4.46 -4.33
N ILE A 124 -1.58 3.84 -3.93
CA ILE A 124 -1.43 3.18 -2.63
C ILE A 124 -1.44 4.21 -1.49
N THR A 125 -0.66 5.29 -1.60
CA THR A 125 -0.59 6.38 -0.60
C THR A 125 -1.93 7.06 -0.42
N LYS A 126 -2.63 7.39 -1.51
CA LYS A 126 -4.00 7.95 -1.46
C LYS A 126 -4.96 7.01 -0.73
N LYS A 127 -4.96 5.71 -1.08
CA LYS A 127 -5.80 4.71 -0.41
C LYS A 127 -5.49 4.63 1.09
N TYR A 128 -4.22 4.57 1.49
CA TYR A 128 -3.85 4.54 2.91
C TYR A 128 -4.25 5.82 3.64
N ASN A 129 -4.04 6.99 3.05
CA ASN A 129 -4.44 8.27 3.64
C ASN A 129 -5.96 8.34 3.86
N THR A 130 -6.78 7.98 2.86
CA THR A 130 -8.24 7.94 3.00
C THR A 130 -8.71 6.91 4.02
N GLN A 131 -8.04 5.74 4.12
CA GLN A 131 -8.35 4.75 5.16
C GLN A 131 -7.95 5.23 6.57
N LEU A 132 -6.82 5.93 6.71
CA LEU A 132 -6.35 6.53 7.96
C LEU A 132 -7.29 7.64 8.43
N GLU A 133 -7.71 8.52 7.52
CA GLU A 133 -8.68 9.59 7.78
C GLU A 133 -10.04 9.03 8.22
N ALA A 134 -10.57 8.03 7.51
CA ALA A 134 -11.82 7.36 7.88
C ALA A 134 -11.72 6.67 9.26
N LEU A 135 -10.57 6.06 9.57
CA LEU A 135 -10.31 5.48 10.90
C LEU A 135 -10.23 6.56 11.99
N GLN A 136 -9.49 7.64 11.76
CA GLN A 136 -9.37 8.77 12.69
C GLN A 136 -10.74 9.42 12.98
N ASN A 137 -11.55 9.64 11.95
CA ASN A 137 -12.91 10.17 12.10
C ASN A 137 -13.82 9.20 12.87
N THR A 138 -13.69 7.89 12.62
CA THR A 138 -14.42 6.86 13.38
C THR A 138 -14.02 6.84 14.85
N LEU A 139 -12.72 6.85 15.15
CA LEU A 139 -12.17 6.87 16.51
C LEU A 139 -12.56 8.15 17.26
N SER A 140 -12.53 9.31 16.59
CA SER A 140 -12.99 10.59 17.16
C SER A 140 -14.49 10.54 17.51
N GLN A 141 -15.33 10.02 16.62
CA GLN A 141 -16.76 9.87 16.88
C GLN A 141 -17.04 8.87 18.01
N GLN A 142 -16.30 7.76 18.06
CA GLN A 142 -16.41 6.77 19.15
C GLN A 142 -15.94 7.34 20.49
N SER A 143 -14.82 8.06 20.52
CA SER A 143 -14.30 8.74 21.71
C SER A 143 -15.32 9.74 22.26
N LYS A 144 -15.95 10.56 21.40
CA LYS A 144 -17.03 11.46 21.82
C LYS A 144 -18.23 10.68 22.39
N LYS A 145 -18.70 9.63 21.70
CA LYS A 145 -19.81 8.79 22.20
C LYS A 145 -19.50 8.14 23.56
N ILE A 146 -18.25 7.74 23.79
CA ILE A 146 -17.81 7.18 25.08
C ILE A 146 -17.88 8.25 26.17
N LEU A 147 -17.37 9.46 25.91
CA LEU A 147 -17.44 10.58 26.86
C LEU A 147 -18.89 11.02 27.15
N ASP A 148 -19.71 11.18 26.11
CA ASP A 148 -21.15 11.51 26.23
C ASP A 148 -21.89 10.45 27.07
N ASN A 149 -21.55 9.16 26.91
CA ASN A 149 -22.12 8.06 27.71
C ASN A 149 -21.57 8.02 29.14
N GLN A 150 -20.28 8.31 29.35
CA GLN A 150 -19.68 8.39 30.70
C GLN A 150 -20.31 9.52 31.52
N ASN A 151 -20.52 10.70 30.90
CA ASN A 151 -21.20 11.82 31.54
C ASN A 151 -22.65 11.47 31.91
N LYS A 152 -23.37 10.74 31.05
CA LYS A 152 -24.73 10.24 31.37
C LYS A 152 -24.72 9.25 32.54
N ILE A 153 -23.83 8.26 32.53
CA ILE A 153 -23.69 7.28 33.62
C ILE A 153 -23.38 7.99 34.93
N TYR A 154 -22.45 8.96 34.92
CA TYR A 154 -22.11 9.78 36.08
C TYR A 154 -23.32 10.57 36.59
N ASN A 155 -24.04 11.29 35.72
CA ASN A 155 -25.23 12.05 36.11
C ASN A 155 -26.31 11.14 36.71
N THR A 156 -26.61 10.00 36.08
CA THR A 156 -27.60 9.04 36.62
C THR A 156 -27.17 8.45 37.97
N GLN A 157 -25.88 8.13 38.14
CA GLN A 157 -25.36 7.64 39.43
C GLN A 157 -25.37 8.72 40.52
N TYR A 158 -25.07 9.97 40.16
CA TYR A 158 -25.09 11.10 41.10
C TYR A 158 -26.53 11.43 41.52
N ILE A 159 -27.48 11.54 40.58
CA ILE A 159 -28.92 11.68 40.87
C ILE A 159 -29.40 10.55 41.78
N HIS A 160 -29.04 9.29 41.50
CA HIS A 160 -29.40 8.16 42.36
C HIS A 160 -28.79 8.26 43.76
N SER A 161 -27.56 8.77 43.90
CA SER A 161 -26.94 9.01 45.22
C SER A 161 -27.61 10.17 45.98
N LEU A 162 -28.14 11.18 45.27
CA LEU A 162 -28.91 12.28 45.84
C LEU A 162 -30.28 11.77 46.35
N TRP A 163 -30.99 10.94 45.57
CA TRP A 163 -32.21 10.25 46.02
C TRP A 163 -31.97 9.36 47.26
N MET A 164 -30.89 8.57 47.25
CA MET A 164 -30.51 7.77 48.42
C MET A 164 -30.20 8.64 49.64
N ARG A 165 -29.71 9.87 49.45
CA ARG A 165 -29.46 10.83 50.52
C ARG A 165 -30.74 11.52 51.01
N SER A 166 -31.63 11.98 50.12
CA SER A 166 -32.90 12.63 50.53
C SER A 166 -33.74 11.71 51.41
N ASN A 167 -33.73 10.40 51.14
CA ASN A 167 -34.46 9.39 51.89
C ASN A 167 -33.86 9.09 53.28
N LEU A 168 -32.69 9.64 53.60
CA LEU A 168 -32.03 9.55 54.91
C LEU A 168 -32.07 10.88 55.69
N GLU A 169 -32.41 11.99 55.03
CA GLU A 169 -32.35 13.34 55.59
C GLU A 169 -33.70 13.72 56.24
N THR A 170 -33.75 13.66 57.57
CA THR A 170 -34.98 13.93 58.35
C THR A 170 -35.44 15.38 58.26
N ASN A 171 -34.52 16.33 58.02
CA ASN A 171 -34.84 17.75 57.90
C ASN A 171 -35.43 18.07 56.51
N PRO A 172 -36.66 18.60 56.40
CA PRO A 172 -37.27 18.87 55.10
C PRO A 172 -36.50 19.90 54.26
N GLN A 173 -35.90 20.92 54.88
CA GLN A 173 -35.03 21.87 54.17
C GLN A 173 -33.81 21.17 53.55
N SER A 174 -33.20 20.21 54.25
CA SER A 174 -32.11 19.41 53.67
C SER A 174 -32.56 18.59 52.47
N ARG A 175 -33.80 18.09 52.46
CA ARG A 175 -34.37 17.38 51.30
C ARG A 175 -34.62 18.34 50.13
N ILE A 176 -35.20 19.51 50.40
CA ILE A 176 -35.39 20.60 49.42
C ILE A 176 -34.09 20.98 48.73
N ASP A 177 -33.00 21.18 49.49
CA ASP A 177 -31.69 21.53 48.96
C ASP A 177 -31.12 20.43 48.04
N ILE A 178 -31.36 19.16 48.39
CA ILE A 178 -30.97 17.98 47.58
C ILE A 178 -31.82 17.86 46.31
N TYR A 179 -33.13 18.08 46.37
CA TYR A 179 -33.98 18.12 45.18
C TYR A 179 -33.57 19.27 44.25
N ASP A 180 -33.14 20.42 44.80
CA ASP A 180 -32.53 21.48 44.01
C ASP A 180 -31.12 21.13 43.48
N GLU A 181 -30.38 20.17 44.04
CA GLU A 181 -29.21 19.59 43.36
C GLU A 181 -29.64 18.73 42.16
N ILE A 182 -30.66 17.88 42.31
CA ILE A 182 -31.17 17.02 41.22
C ILE A 182 -31.75 17.87 40.06
N LEU A 183 -32.54 18.90 40.35
CA LEU A 183 -33.16 19.78 39.34
C LEU A 183 -32.13 20.61 38.54
N LYS A 184 -30.90 20.77 39.03
CA LYS A 184 -29.79 21.37 38.26
C LYS A 184 -29.19 20.41 37.21
N ILE A 185 -29.52 19.11 37.29
CA ILE A 185 -29.02 18.04 36.41
C ILE A 185 -30.15 17.56 35.46
N ASN A 186 -31.38 17.48 35.96
CA ASN A 186 -32.59 17.22 35.19
C ASN A 186 -33.71 18.21 35.60
N ASP A 187 -33.92 19.27 34.84
CA ASP A 187 -34.83 20.37 35.17
C ASP A 187 -36.31 20.06 34.90
N ASN A 188 -36.57 18.98 34.16
CA ASN A 188 -37.89 18.53 33.70
C ASN A 188 -38.23 17.15 34.28
N ASP A 189 -38.30 17.07 35.61
CA ASP A 189 -38.48 15.82 36.36
C ASP A 189 -39.68 15.90 37.33
N ALA A 190 -40.84 15.39 36.90
CA ALA A 190 -42.10 15.49 37.66
C ALA A 190 -42.02 14.82 39.04
N GLU A 191 -41.27 13.72 39.14
CA GLU A 191 -41.03 13.00 40.39
C GLU A 191 -40.27 13.89 41.38
N VAL A 192 -39.20 14.55 40.94
CA VAL A 192 -38.42 15.46 41.80
C VAL A 192 -39.26 16.66 42.25
N TYR A 193 -40.09 17.26 41.38
CA TYR A 193 -40.97 18.35 41.78
C TYR A 193 -42.05 17.91 42.79
N ALA A 194 -42.60 16.71 42.67
CA ALA A 194 -43.58 16.17 43.62
C ALA A 194 -42.94 15.84 44.98
N TYR A 195 -41.79 15.16 45.01
CA TYR A 195 -41.06 14.92 46.27
C TYR A 195 -40.50 16.21 46.89
N LYS A 196 -40.24 17.27 46.09
CA LYS A 196 -39.98 18.61 46.62
C LYS A 196 -41.24 19.23 47.23
N ALA A 197 -42.41 19.07 46.60
CA ALA A 197 -43.68 19.55 47.16
C ALA A 197 -43.99 18.85 48.50
N ASP A 198 -43.76 17.55 48.61
CA ASP A 198 -43.84 16.75 49.84
C ASP A 198 -43.00 17.37 50.97
N ALA A 199 -41.71 17.61 50.73
CA ALA A 199 -40.82 18.25 51.70
C ALA A 199 -41.19 19.72 52.03
N VAL A 200 -41.98 20.38 51.19
CA VAL A 200 -42.50 21.74 51.44
C VAL A 200 -43.82 21.71 52.24
N LEU A 201 -44.66 20.69 52.08
CA LEU A 201 -45.80 20.42 52.97
C LEU A 201 -45.35 20.11 54.39
N ASP A 202 -44.24 19.36 54.52
CA ASP A 202 -43.55 19.04 55.79
C ASP A 202 -42.97 20.30 56.50
N MET A 203 -43.03 21.48 55.85
CA MET A 203 -42.68 22.80 56.40
C MET A 203 -43.89 23.75 56.56
N ASP A 204 -45.11 23.26 56.37
CA ASP A 204 -46.37 24.02 56.38
C ASP A 204 -46.49 25.11 55.29
N GLU A 205 -45.61 25.12 54.28
CA GLU A 205 -45.54 26.13 53.20
C GLU A 205 -46.48 25.79 52.02
N TYR A 206 -47.77 25.60 52.30
CA TYR A 206 -48.73 24.96 51.39
C TYR A 206 -48.92 25.65 50.03
N GLU A 207 -48.79 26.99 49.95
CA GLU A 207 -48.87 27.71 48.66
C GLU A 207 -47.70 27.36 47.74
N TRP A 208 -46.49 27.17 48.30
CA TRP A 208 -45.31 26.77 47.54
C TRP A 208 -45.41 25.30 47.10
N ALA A 209 -45.90 24.41 47.97
CA ALA A 209 -46.19 23.03 47.61
C ALA A 209 -47.21 22.94 46.46
N LEU A 210 -48.28 23.74 46.48
CA LEU A 210 -49.26 23.82 45.39
C LEU A 210 -48.61 24.27 44.07
N SER A 211 -47.70 25.24 44.10
CA SER A 211 -46.95 25.66 42.91
C SER A 211 -46.00 24.59 42.37
N LEU A 212 -45.35 23.82 43.25
CA LEU A 212 -44.46 22.72 42.86
C LEU A 212 -45.24 21.53 42.28
N SER A 213 -46.36 21.16 42.90
CA SER A 213 -47.26 20.12 42.41
C SER A 213 -47.87 20.48 41.05
N ASN A 214 -48.25 21.74 40.82
CA ASN A 214 -48.65 22.21 39.50
C ASN A 214 -47.51 22.07 38.47
N LYS A 215 -46.27 22.40 38.85
CA LYS A 215 -45.09 22.25 37.97
C LYS A 215 -44.81 20.79 37.61
N ALA A 216 -45.01 19.86 38.54
CA ALA A 216 -44.94 18.42 38.28
C ALA A 216 -46.04 17.96 37.30
N ILE A 217 -47.29 18.41 37.49
CA ILE A 217 -48.42 18.08 36.60
C ILE A 217 -48.25 18.68 35.19
N GLU A 218 -47.60 19.85 35.04
CA GLU A 218 -47.22 20.40 33.73
C GLU A 218 -46.19 19.53 32.99
N ILE A 219 -45.36 18.77 33.72
CA ILE A 219 -44.28 17.93 33.17
C ILE A 219 -44.80 16.52 32.86
N ASP A 220 -45.56 15.91 33.77
CA ASP A 220 -46.25 14.64 33.58
C ASP A 220 -47.68 14.67 34.16
N PRO A 221 -48.70 14.89 33.30
CA PRO A 221 -50.11 14.82 33.70
C PRO A 221 -50.61 13.42 34.14
N GLN A 222 -49.79 12.38 34.09
CA GLN A 222 -50.12 11.03 34.57
C GLN A 222 -49.40 10.69 35.89
N TYR A 223 -48.56 11.58 36.43
CA TYR A 223 -47.84 11.31 37.67
C TYR A 223 -48.73 11.52 38.91
N GLY A 224 -49.41 10.46 39.36
CA GLY A 224 -50.44 10.51 40.41
C GLY A 224 -49.99 11.15 41.73
N TYR A 225 -48.72 10.95 42.14
CA TYR A 225 -48.16 11.61 43.32
C TYR A 225 -48.15 13.14 43.23
N ALA A 226 -48.07 13.75 42.04
CA ALA A 226 -48.16 15.21 41.92
C ALA A 226 -49.57 15.72 42.22
N TYR A 227 -50.59 14.99 41.79
CA TYR A 227 -51.99 15.28 42.16
C TYR A 227 -52.22 15.05 43.66
N TRP A 228 -51.61 14.02 44.25
CA TRP A 228 -51.65 13.80 45.70
C TRP A 228 -51.10 14.99 46.49
N GLN A 229 -49.90 15.48 46.16
CA GLN A 229 -49.32 16.63 46.86
C GLN A 229 -50.12 17.93 46.61
N ARG A 230 -50.77 18.07 45.45
CA ARG A 230 -51.72 19.18 45.22
C ARG A 230 -53.00 19.02 46.04
N ALA A 231 -53.52 17.81 46.20
CA ALA A 231 -54.67 17.51 47.05
C ALA A 231 -54.37 17.85 48.52
N CYS A 232 -53.20 17.44 49.02
CA CYS A 232 -52.73 17.77 50.38
C CYS A 232 -52.66 19.28 50.60
N ALA A 233 -52.03 20.04 49.71
CA ALA A 233 -51.99 21.50 49.79
C ALA A 233 -53.41 22.12 49.76
N ASN A 234 -54.26 21.71 48.82
CA ASN A 234 -55.63 22.19 48.69
C ASN A 234 -56.50 21.86 49.93
N ALA A 235 -56.29 20.71 50.57
CA ALA A 235 -57.05 20.29 51.75
C ALA A 235 -56.80 21.19 52.97
N VAL A 236 -55.56 21.65 53.17
CA VAL A 236 -55.21 22.57 54.27
C VAL A 236 -55.56 24.01 53.92
N LEU A 237 -55.36 24.44 52.67
CA LEU A 237 -55.77 25.77 52.17
C LEU A 237 -57.31 25.95 52.13
N GLY A 238 -58.10 24.91 52.41
CA GLY A 238 -59.55 24.96 52.48
C GLY A 238 -60.28 24.74 51.14
N ASN A 239 -59.53 24.47 50.06
CA ASN A 239 -60.01 24.22 48.70
C ASN A 239 -60.61 22.81 48.53
N LYS A 240 -61.59 22.45 49.37
CA LYS A 240 -62.04 21.05 49.57
C LYS A 240 -62.45 20.32 48.29
N HIS A 241 -63.18 20.98 47.39
CA HIS A 241 -63.60 20.37 46.12
C HIS A 241 -62.41 20.00 45.24
N GLN A 242 -61.45 20.93 45.10
CA GLN A 242 -60.25 20.72 44.28
C GLN A 242 -59.34 19.66 44.91
N ALA A 243 -59.25 19.60 46.24
CA ALA A 243 -58.54 18.52 46.93
C ALA A 243 -59.13 17.14 46.64
N ILE A 244 -60.46 17.01 46.57
CA ILE A 244 -61.14 15.73 46.33
C ILE A 244 -61.04 15.31 44.86
N GLU A 245 -61.11 16.27 43.92
CA GLU A 245 -60.90 16.07 42.49
C GLU A 245 -59.44 15.65 42.18
N ASP A 246 -58.47 16.32 42.81
CA ASP A 246 -57.05 15.95 42.76
C ASP A 246 -56.81 14.56 43.36
N LEU A 247 -57.42 14.24 44.50
CA LEU A 247 -57.28 12.94 45.17
C LEU A 247 -57.87 11.79 44.34
N GLN A 248 -59.02 11.99 43.69
CA GLN A 248 -59.55 11.01 42.74
C GLN A 248 -58.56 10.78 41.59
N THR A 249 -58.06 11.85 40.97
CA THR A 249 -57.09 11.79 39.87
C THR A 249 -55.78 11.11 40.29
N ALA A 250 -55.31 11.36 41.53
CA ALA A 250 -54.12 10.73 42.09
C ALA A 250 -54.27 9.20 42.20
N VAL A 251 -55.42 8.72 42.67
CA VAL A 251 -55.69 7.29 42.86
C VAL A 251 -55.95 6.58 41.52
N GLU A 252 -56.60 7.23 40.56
CA GLU A 252 -56.78 6.70 39.20
C GLU A 252 -55.43 6.51 38.49
N ASN A 253 -54.49 7.46 38.64
CA ASN A 253 -53.15 7.41 38.07
C ASN A 253 -52.15 6.56 38.90
N SER A 254 -52.35 6.40 40.20
CA SER A 254 -51.45 5.68 41.10
C SER A 254 -52.24 4.93 42.20
N PRO A 255 -52.81 3.75 41.87
CA PRO A 255 -53.73 3.03 42.76
C PRO A 255 -53.17 2.57 44.11
N GLN A 256 -51.86 2.67 44.31
CA GLN A 256 -51.19 2.41 45.60
C GLN A 256 -51.62 3.42 46.68
N LEU A 257 -51.83 4.68 46.29
CA LEU A 257 -52.21 5.78 47.20
C LEU A 257 -53.53 5.55 47.93
N LYS A 258 -54.40 4.66 47.43
CA LYS A 258 -55.72 4.37 48.02
C LYS A 258 -55.63 3.91 49.48
N ASP A 259 -54.58 3.15 49.81
CA ASP A 259 -54.37 2.58 51.14
C ASP A 259 -53.79 3.62 52.12
N GLU A 260 -53.31 4.76 51.59
CA GLU A 260 -52.72 5.88 52.34
C GLU A 260 -53.76 6.96 52.68
N ILE A 261 -54.85 7.12 51.89
CA ILE A 261 -55.88 8.18 52.05
C ILE A 261 -56.39 8.33 53.49
N ASN A 262 -56.66 7.21 54.15
CA ASN A 262 -57.23 7.21 55.50
C ASN A 262 -56.19 7.54 56.59
N ASN A 263 -54.91 7.28 56.31
CA ASN A 263 -53.79 7.49 57.22
C ASN A 263 -53.24 8.92 57.15
N GLU A 264 -53.39 9.60 56.01
CA GLU A 264 -52.91 10.97 55.80
C GLU A 264 -53.61 11.97 56.73
N LYS A 265 -52.84 12.83 57.40
CA LYS A 265 -53.30 13.82 58.38
C LYS A 265 -53.83 15.09 57.73
N LEU A 266 -53.22 15.53 56.63
CA LEU A 266 -53.58 16.77 55.93
C LEU A 266 -55.05 16.74 55.42
N PHE A 267 -55.61 15.54 55.24
CA PHE A 267 -57.01 15.33 54.90
C PHE A 267 -58.00 15.37 56.08
N GLU A 268 -57.58 15.51 57.34
CA GLU A 268 -58.52 15.57 58.49
C GLU A 268 -59.62 16.65 58.33
N ASN A 269 -59.27 17.79 57.72
CA ASN A 269 -60.22 18.85 57.38
C ASN A 269 -61.27 18.46 56.32
N ILE A 270 -61.07 17.40 55.55
CA ILE A 270 -61.97 16.94 54.47
C ILE A 270 -62.56 15.54 54.70
N LYS A 271 -61.99 14.72 55.59
CA LYS A 271 -62.43 13.34 55.91
C LYS A 271 -63.92 13.22 56.25
N GLU A 272 -64.50 14.24 56.88
CA GLU A 272 -65.92 14.24 57.23
C GLU A 272 -66.88 14.62 56.08
N SER A 273 -66.36 15.06 54.93
CA SER A 273 -67.23 15.41 53.78
C SER A 273 -67.82 14.18 53.10
N GLU A 274 -69.10 14.29 52.71
CA GLU A 274 -69.81 13.26 51.95
C GLU A 274 -69.22 13.02 50.56
N GLU A 275 -68.42 13.96 50.05
CA GLU A 275 -67.69 13.85 48.78
C GLU A 275 -66.43 12.99 48.96
N PHE A 276 -65.59 13.28 49.96
CA PHE A 276 -64.42 12.46 50.30
C PHE A 276 -64.84 11.02 50.66
N LYS A 277 -65.89 10.85 51.45
CA LYS A 277 -66.44 9.53 51.80
C LYS A 277 -66.87 8.71 50.58
N LYS A 278 -67.40 9.35 49.52
CA LYS A 278 -67.72 8.67 48.25
C LYS A 278 -66.47 8.29 47.45
N VAL A 279 -65.47 9.16 47.38
CA VAL A 279 -64.21 8.86 46.68
C VAL A 279 -63.46 7.71 47.37
N VAL A 280 -63.40 7.70 48.71
CA VAL A 280 -62.85 6.56 49.47
C VAL A 280 -63.70 5.29 49.24
N ALA A 281 -65.03 5.39 49.19
CA ALA A 281 -65.90 4.24 48.91
C ALA A 281 -65.90 3.77 47.45
N LEU A 282 -65.32 4.52 46.50
CA LEU A 282 -65.13 4.12 45.11
C LEU A 282 -63.89 3.22 44.90
N PHE A 283 -62.96 3.22 45.86
CA PHE A 283 -61.65 2.54 45.75
C PHE A 283 -61.38 1.48 46.83
N ASN A 284 -62.39 1.14 47.65
CA ASN A 284 -62.39 0.02 48.61
C ASN A 284 -63.09 -1.23 48.03
#